data_AF-A0A940PPP7-F1
#
_entry.id   AF-A0A940PPP7-F1
#
_cell.length_a   1.000
_cell.length_b   1.000
_cell.length_c   1.000
_cell.angle_alpha   90.00
_cell.angle_beta   90.00
_cell.angle_gamma   90.00
#
_symmetry.space_group_name_H-M   'P 1'
#
loop_
_entity.id
_entity.type
_entity.pdbx_description
1 polymer ?
#
loop_
_entity_poly.entity_id
_entity_poly.type
_entity_poly.pdbx_seq_one_letter_code
_entity_poly.pdbx_strand_id
1 'polypeptide(L)'
;MDPDFPLVWRLQKEIAVSGSHGDLGAHLIDLAHFLVGEMKEVIGMNETFIQERPLPSAMTGLSAKGSKDAPRGPVNVDDATLFLARFAGGALGSFEATRFAPGHRCTNSFEINGSKGSVKFDFERMNELLADPEIDIL
;
A
#
# COMPACT_ATOMS: atom_id res chain seq x y z
N MET A 1 -13.55 -6.35 4.77
CA MET A 1 -12.52 -7.40 4.66
C MET A 1 -13.00 -8.65 5.37
N ASP A 2 -12.73 -9.84 4.82
CA ASP A 2 -13.13 -11.10 5.44
C ASP A 2 -12.27 -11.38 6.69
N PRO A 3 -12.84 -11.37 7.91
CA PRO A 3 -12.12 -11.70 9.15
C PRO A 3 -11.82 -13.19 9.30
N ASP A 4 -12.43 -14.04 8.47
CA ASP A 4 -12.20 -15.48 8.47
C ASP A 4 -11.14 -15.91 7.46
N PHE A 5 -10.62 -14.98 6.66
CA PHE A 5 -9.46 -15.28 5.82
C PHE A 5 -8.26 -15.69 6.71
N PRO A 6 -7.61 -16.84 6.46
CA PRO A 6 -6.61 -17.39 7.36
C PRO A 6 -5.37 -16.51 7.58
N LEU A 7 -4.70 -16.70 8.73
CA LEU A 7 -3.47 -16.03 9.12
C LEU A 7 -2.27 -16.50 8.28
N VAL A 8 -2.10 -15.94 7.08
CA VAL A 8 -0.96 -16.20 6.18
C VAL A 8 0.33 -15.55 6.66
N TRP A 9 1.48 -15.95 6.09
CA TRP A 9 2.80 -15.41 6.42
C TRP A 9 2.91 -13.88 6.28
N ARG A 10 2.19 -13.27 5.32
CA ARG A 10 2.13 -11.80 5.13
C ARG A 10 1.43 -11.03 6.24
N LEU A 11 0.86 -11.74 7.21
CA LEU A 11 0.20 -11.20 8.39
C LEU A 11 1.01 -11.46 9.67
N GLN A 12 2.23 -12.00 9.52
CA GLN A 12 3.13 -12.40 10.61
C GLN A 12 4.44 -11.60 10.53
N LYS A 13 4.69 -10.77 11.53
CA LYS A 13 5.83 -9.84 11.61
C LYS A 13 7.16 -10.55 11.60
N GLU A 14 7.23 -11.74 12.18
CA GLU A 14 8.44 -12.55 12.27
C GLU A 14 8.94 -13.01 10.90
N ILE A 15 8.05 -13.02 9.88
CA ILE A 15 8.37 -13.44 8.52
C ILE A 15 8.34 -12.24 7.57
N ALA A 16 7.24 -11.48 7.56
CA ALA A 16 7.02 -10.40 6.61
C ALA A 16 7.58 -9.04 7.07
N VAL A 17 7.92 -8.90 8.35
CA VAL A 17 8.38 -7.65 9.02
C VAL A 17 7.33 -6.54 9.10
N SER A 18 6.53 -6.35 8.05
CA SER A 18 5.42 -5.40 7.96
C SER A 18 4.31 -5.96 7.08
N GLY A 19 3.17 -5.27 7.04
CA GLY A 19 2.00 -5.67 6.26
C GLY A 19 1.88 -4.83 5.01
N SER A 20 0.86 -3.97 4.96
CA SER A 20 0.61 -3.08 3.82
C SER A 20 1.78 -2.13 3.54
N HIS A 21 2.52 -1.70 4.55
CA HIS A 21 3.68 -0.83 4.42
C HIS A 21 4.77 -1.43 3.51
N GLY A 22 5.21 -2.65 3.79
CA GLY A 22 6.24 -3.32 2.99
C GLY A 22 5.72 -3.96 1.70
N ASP A 23 4.50 -4.50 1.72
CA ASP A 23 3.93 -5.25 0.57
C ASP A 23 3.41 -4.32 -0.53
N LEU A 24 2.77 -3.20 -0.14
CA LEU A 24 2.14 -2.26 -1.08
C LEU A 24 2.84 -0.89 -1.06
N GLY A 25 3.12 -0.37 0.14
CA GLY A 25 3.72 0.95 0.34
C GLY A 25 5.12 1.07 -0.26
N ALA A 26 5.93 0.00 -0.27
CA ALA A 26 7.25 -0.01 -0.89
C ALA A 26 7.21 0.36 -2.38
N HIS A 27 6.17 -0.06 -3.12
CA HIS A 27 6.01 0.30 -4.52
C HIS A 27 5.69 1.79 -4.72
N LEU A 28 4.85 2.37 -3.85
CA LEU A 28 4.56 3.81 -3.87
C LEU A 28 5.79 4.64 -3.48
N ILE A 29 6.58 4.18 -2.51
CA ILE A 29 7.82 4.83 -2.08
C ILE A 29 8.82 4.82 -3.24
N ASP A 30 9.05 3.68 -3.88
CA ASP A 30 9.94 3.56 -5.04
C ASP A 30 9.52 4.48 -6.19
N LEU A 31 8.23 4.48 -6.55
CA LEU A 31 7.69 5.41 -7.56
C LEU A 31 7.92 6.88 -7.19
N ALA A 32 7.75 7.24 -5.92
CA ALA A 32 7.99 8.61 -5.48
C ALA A 32 9.48 8.99 -5.54
N HIS A 33 10.39 8.09 -5.18
CA HIS A 33 11.83 8.30 -5.37
C HIS A 33 12.17 8.48 -6.85
N PHE A 34 11.59 7.66 -7.72
CA PHE A 34 11.82 7.73 -9.16
C PHE A 34 11.29 9.04 -9.80
N LEU A 35 10.08 9.46 -9.44
CA LEU A 35 9.38 10.57 -10.08
C LEU A 35 9.64 11.94 -9.42
N VAL A 36 9.85 11.97 -8.10
CA VAL A 36 9.94 13.21 -7.31
C VAL A 36 11.34 13.39 -6.71
N GLY A 37 11.97 12.31 -6.26
CA GLY A 37 13.31 12.29 -5.68
C GLY A 37 13.35 11.87 -4.21
N GLU A 38 14.46 12.16 -3.53
CA GLU A 38 14.71 11.67 -2.17
C GLU A 38 13.75 12.23 -1.11
N MET A 39 13.20 11.35 -0.27
CA MET A 39 12.46 11.75 0.93
C MET A 39 13.44 12.16 2.05
N LYS A 40 13.26 13.35 2.60
CA LYS A 40 14.08 13.90 3.69
C LYS A 40 13.58 13.44 5.07
N GLU A 41 12.27 13.50 5.28
CA GLU A 41 11.64 13.11 6.54
C GLU A 41 10.19 12.67 6.30
N VAL A 42 9.69 11.80 7.18
CA VAL A 42 8.33 11.30 7.14
C VAL A 42 7.71 11.30 8.53
N ILE A 43 6.38 11.38 8.59
CA ILE A 43 5.58 11.15 9.79
C ILE A 43 4.33 10.37 9.39
N GLY A 44 3.97 9.36 10.16
CA GLY A 44 2.85 8.51 9.79
C GLY A 44 2.31 7.67 10.92
N MET A 45 1.32 6.87 10.56
CA MET A 45 0.63 5.93 11.43
C MET A 45 0.41 4.61 10.69
N ASN A 46 0.37 3.53 11.46
CA ASN A 46 0.03 2.20 11.01
C ASN A 46 -1.18 1.71 11.80
N GLU A 47 -2.06 0.95 11.16
CA GLU A 47 -3.28 0.45 11.77
C GLU A 47 -3.49 -1.04 11.45
N THR A 48 -3.98 -1.80 12.42
CA THR A 48 -4.32 -3.22 12.28
C THR A 48 -5.79 -3.39 12.67
N PHE A 49 -6.67 -3.42 11.67
CA PHE A 49 -8.11 -3.45 11.88
C PHE A 49 -8.62 -4.83 12.30
N ILE A 50 -8.04 -5.91 11.75
CA ILE A 50 -8.39 -7.29 12.13
C ILE A 50 -7.22 -7.87 12.90
N GLN A 51 -7.32 -7.83 14.23
CA GLN A 51 -6.22 -8.18 15.14
C GLN A 51 -5.99 -9.68 15.32
N GLU A 52 -6.95 -10.53 14.94
CA GLU A 52 -6.80 -11.98 15.02
C GLU A 52 -7.47 -12.65 13.83
N ARG A 53 -6.90 -13.75 13.36
CA ARG A 53 -7.40 -14.54 12.22
C ARG A 53 -7.28 -16.05 12.47
N PRO A 54 -8.13 -16.89 11.83
CA PRO A 54 -8.02 -18.35 11.96
C PRO A 54 -6.65 -18.85 11.49
N LEU A 55 -6.06 -19.80 12.22
CA LEU A 55 -4.82 -20.43 11.79
C LEU A 55 -5.05 -21.27 10.51
N PRO A 56 -4.13 -21.21 9.53
CA PRO A 56 -4.28 -21.94 8.28
C PRO A 56 -4.04 -23.44 8.49
N SER A 57 -4.81 -24.28 7.81
CA SER A 57 -4.53 -25.73 7.68
C SER A 57 -3.58 -26.04 6.54
N ALA A 58 -3.51 -25.16 5.53
CA ALA A 58 -2.53 -25.22 4.45
C ALA A 58 -2.29 -23.82 3.87
N MET A 59 -1.07 -23.55 3.42
CA MET A 59 -0.69 -22.28 2.77
C MET A 59 0.03 -22.55 1.44
N THR A 60 -0.31 -21.80 0.40
CA THR A 60 0.35 -21.83 -0.91
C THR A 60 0.46 -20.41 -1.47
N GLY A 61 1.68 -19.87 -1.54
CA GLY A 61 1.93 -18.51 -2.02
C GLY A 61 1.18 -17.45 -1.20
N LEU A 62 0.25 -16.74 -1.86
CA LEU A 62 -0.55 -15.68 -1.25
C LEU A 62 -1.89 -16.17 -0.67
N SER A 63 -2.23 -17.44 -0.86
CA SER A 63 -3.51 -18.04 -0.46
C SER A 63 -3.34 -19.06 0.65
N ALA A 64 -4.40 -19.27 1.42
CA ALA A 64 -4.46 -20.30 2.45
C ALA A 64 -5.86 -20.89 2.56
N LYS A 65 -5.91 -22.11 3.10
CA LYS A 65 -7.15 -22.76 3.53
C LYS A 65 -7.16 -22.83 5.05
N GLY A 66 -8.34 -22.69 5.65
CA GLY A 66 -8.56 -22.78 7.08
C GLY A 66 -10.04 -22.95 7.38
N SER A 67 -10.36 -23.40 8.59
CA SER A 67 -11.74 -23.44 9.09
C SER A 67 -12.03 -22.16 9.86
N LYS A 68 -13.28 -21.69 9.84
CA LYS A 68 -13.74 -20.58 10.70
C LYS A 68 -13.63 -20.92 12.19
N ASP A 69 -13.73 -22.21 12.51
CA ASP A 69 -13.65 -22.74 13.87
C ASP A 69 -12.21 -23.11 14.28
N ALA A 70 -11.21 -22.86 13.42
CA ALA A 70 -9.83 -23.09 13.78
C ALA A 70 -9.40 -22.14 14.92
N PRO A 71 -8.44 -22.53 15.76
CA PRO A 71 -7.82 -21.60 16.71
C PRO A 71 -7.36 -20.34 15.97
N ARG A 72 -7.54 -19.17 16.60
CA ARG A 72 -7.13 -17.89 16.04
C ARG A 72 -5.74 -17.51 16.56
N GLY A 73 -4.98 -16.83 15.73
CA GLY A 73 -3.69 -16.24 16.10
C GLY A 73 -3.69 -14.73 15.85
N PRO A 74 -2.79 -13.98 16.51
CA PRO A 74 -2.70 -12.54 16.34
C PRO A 74 -2.15 -12.15 14.97
N VAL A 75 -2.71 -11.09 14.41
CA VAL A 75 -2.13 -10.32 13.30
C VAL A 75 -1.27 -9.22 13.94
N ASN A 76 0.03 -9.26 13.69
CA ASN A 76 1.02 -8.36 14.32
C ASN A 76 1.73 -7.45 13.31
N VAL A 77 1.08 -7.22 12.16
CA VAL A 77 1.50 -6.30 11.11
C VAL A 77 0.37 -5.33 10.77
N ASP A 78 0.71 -4.25 10.08
CA ASP A 78 -0.22 -3.23 9.64
C ASP A 78 -1.13 -3.71 8.49
N ASP A 79 -2.43 -3.46 8.62
CA ASP A 79 -3.43 -3.59 7.57
C ASP A 79 -3.48 -2.34 6.67
N ALA A 80 -3.13 -1.18 7.23
CA ALA A 80 -2.97 0.08 6.53
C ALA A 80 -1.81 0.90 7.08
N THR A 81 -1.15 1.65 6.21
CA THR A 81 -0.16 2.68 6.55
C THR A 81 -0.53 3.98 5.88
N LEU A 82 -0.44 5.09 6.62
CA LEU A 82 -0.62 6.44 6.10
C LEU A 82 0.54 7.29 6.59
N PHE A 83 1.18 8.03 5.69
CA PHE A 83 2.26 8.92 6.08
C PHE A 83 2.36 10.15 5.18
N LEU A 84 2.89 11.23 5.76
CA LEU A 84 3.30 12.43 5.06
C LEU A 84 4.81 12.41 4.88
N ALA A 85 5.28 13.00 3.79
CA ALA A 85 6.70 13.13 3.49
C ALA A 85 7.08 14.56 3.11
N ARG A 86 8.27 14.98 3.51
CA ARG A 86 8.97 16.11 2.88
C ARG A 86 10.10 15.58 2.01
N PHE A 87 10.18 16.05 0.78
CA PHE A 87 11.25 15.69 -0.14
C PHE A 87 12.43 16.66 0.00
N ALA A 88 13.64 16.20 -0.33
CA ALA A 88 14.84 17.01 -0.33
C ALA A 88 14.73 18.21 -1.30
N GLY A 89 13.99 18.04 -2.41
CA GLY A 89 13.68 19.10 -3.38
C GLY A 89 12.59 20.09 -2.93
N GLY A 90 12.05 19.97 -1.72
CA GLY A 90 11.05 20.88 -1.16
C GLY A 90 9.58 20.50 -1.42
N ALA A 91 9.33 19.46 -2.23
CA ALA A 91 7.98 18.93 -2.43
C ALA A 91 7.42 18.31 -1.14
N LEU A 92 6.08 18.28 -1.05
CA LEU A 92 5.34 17.57 -0.01
C LEU A 92 4.63 16.37 -0.64
N GLY A 93 4.50 15.29 0.10
CA GLY A 93 3.75 14.11 -0.33
C GLY A 93 2.86 13.55 0.78
N SER A 94 1.78 12.90 0.36
CA SER A 94 0.89 12.11 1.21
C SER A 94 0.76 10.72 0.60
N PHE A 95 0.91 9.70 1.44
CA PHE A 95 0.95 8.31 1.05
C PHE A 95 -0.05 7.50 1.86
N GLU A 96 -0.71 6.57 1.18
CA GLU A 96 -1.59 5.58 1.78
C GLU A 96 -1.37 4.24 1.09
N ALA A 97 -1.24 3.18 1.87
CA ALA A 97 -1.29 1.81 1.36
C ALA A 97 -2.12 0.95 2.30
N THR A 98 -3.12 0.25 1.76
CA THR A 98 -4.08 -0.50 2.56
C THR A 98 -4.55 -1.77 1.86
N ARG A 99 -4.77 -2.84 2.65
CA ARG A 99 -5.47 -4.05 2.22
C ARG A 99 -6.98 -3.96 2.47
N PHE A 100 -7.46 -2.84 3.00
CA PHE A 100 -8.82 -2.64 3.51
C PHE A 100 -9.64 -1.66 2.65
N ALA A 101 -9.34 -1.55 1.36
CA ALA A 101 -10.07 -0.73 0.40
C ALA A 101 -10.94 -1.58 -0.55
N PRO A 102 -12.17 -2.00 -0.14
CA PRO A 102 -13.04 -2.81 -1.01
C PRO A 102 -13.39 -2.06 -2.29
N GLY A 103 -13.26 -2.73 -3.44
CA GLY A 103 -13.45 -2.15 -4.76
C GLY A 103 -12.14 -1.86 -5.50
N HIS A 104 -11.05 -1.68 -4.76
CA HIS A 104 -9.70 -1.53 -5.32
C HIS A 104 -9.04 -2.89 -5.45
N ARG A 105 -8.58 -3.24 -6.65
CA ARG A 105 -7.86 -4.51 -6.90
C ARG A 105 -6.36 -4.28 -6.95
N CYS A 106 -5.93 -3.27 -7.71
CA CYS A 106 -4.52 -2.91 -7.88
C CYS A 106 -4.38 -1.42 -8.20
N THR A 107 -5.05 -0.55 -7.44
CA THR A 107 -4.97 0.91 -7.57
C THR A 107 -3.63 1.43 -7.05
N ASN A 108 -2.54 1.10 -7.73
CA ASN A 108 -1.25 1.75 -7.54
C ASN A 108 -1.27 3.06 -8.34
N SER A 109 -1.66 4.15 -7.67
CA SER A 109 -1.94 5.43 -8.31
C SER A 109 -1.11 6.56 -7.72
N PHE A 110 -0.82 7.58 -8.53
CA PHE A 110 -0.24 8.82 -8.05
C PHE A 110 -0.87 10.03 -8.72
N GLU A 111 -0.74 11.18 -8.07
CA GLU A 111 -0.99 12.49 -8.64
C GLU A 111 0.19 13.40 -8.26
N ILE A 112 0.82 14.03 -9.25
CA ILE A 112 1.96 14.93 -9.06
C ILE A 112 1.57 16.29 -9.61
N ASN A 113 1.72 17.31 -8.77
CA ASN A 113 1.38 18.69 -9.07
C ASN A 113 2.64 19.55 -9.09
N GLY A 114 2.98 20.10 -10.24
CA GLY A 114 4.14 20.97 -10.44
C GLY A 114 3.74 22.40 -10.84
N SER A 115 4.73 23.28 -10.97
CA SER A 115 4.50 24.68 -11.36
C SER A 115 4.02 24.87 -12.81
N LYS A 116 4.07 23.82 -13.63
CA LYS A 116 3.71 23.82 -15.05
C LYS A 116 2.53 22.90 -15.39
N GLY A 117 1.84 22.39 -14.38
CA GLY A 117 0.72 21.48 -14.54
C GLY A 117 0.87 20.23 -13.69
N SER A 118 -0.05 19.29 -13.92
CA SER A 118 -0.21 18.09 -13.11
C SER A 118 -0.34 16.84 -13.94
N VAL A 119 0.06 15.71 -13.37
CA VAL A 119 -0.12 14.38 -13.96
C VAL A 119 -0.75 13.42 -12.96
N LYS A 120 -1.60 12.52 -13.45
CA LYS A 120 -2.25 11.49 -12.67
C LYS A 120 -2.22 10.16 -13.41
N PHE A 121 -1.89 9.11 -12.66
CA PHE A 121 -1.83 7.75 -13.15
C PHE A 121 -2.59 6.81 -12.22
N ASP A 122 -3.23 5.79 -12.79
CA ASP A 122 -3.84 4.68 -12.07
C ASP A 122 -3.51 3.38 -12.78
N PHE A 123 -2.86 2.45 -12.07
CA PHE A 123 -2.45 1.17 -12.63
C PHE A 123 -3.64 0.29 -13.07
N GLU A 124 -4.85 0.50 -12.56
CA GLU A 124 -6.04 -0.19 -13.08
C GLU A 124 -6.41 0.26 -14.50
N ARG A 125 -5.91 1.43 -14.93
CA ARG A 125 -5.98 1.96 -16.30
C ARG A 125 -4.56 2.19 -16.83
N MET A 126 -3.71 1.16 -16.74
CA MET A 126 -2.27 1.20 -16.99
C MET A 126 -1.80 1.92 -18.27
N ASN A 127 -2.63 1.97 -19.32
CA ASN A 127 -2.28 2.60 -20.59
C ASN A 127 -2.77 4.06 -20.70
N GLU A 128 -3.19 4.65 -19.59
CA GLU A 128 -3.71 6.01 -19.53
C GLU A 128 -2.91 6.85 -18.56
N LEU A 129 -2.47 8.01 -19.03
CA LEU A 129 -1.88 9.07 -18.22
C LEU A 129 -2.76 10.31 -18.39
N LEU A 130 -3.31 10.80 -17.29
CA LEU A 130 -4.02 12.08 -17.29
C LEU A 130 -2.98 13.17 -17.05
N ALA A 131 -2.98 14.20 -17.89
CA ALA A 131 -2.12 15.35 -17.75
C ALA A 131 -2.92 16.63 -17.98
N ASP A 132 -2.46 17.72 -17.38
CA ASP A 132 -2.94 19.06 -17.74
C ASP A 132 -2.78 19.28 -19.26
N PRO A 133 -3.84 19.67 -19.99
CA PRO A 133 -3.78 19.86 -21.43
C PRO A 133 -2.77 20.92 -21.89
N GLU A 134 -2.30 21.80 -20.99
CA GLU A 134 -1.26 22.80 -21.30
C GLU A 134 0.18 22.29 -21.08
N ILE A 135 0.37 21.06 -20.58
CA ILE A 135 1.69 20.44 -20.56
C ILE A 135 2.06 20.01 -21.99
N ASP A 136 3.06 20.66 -22.58
CA ASP A 136 3.74 20.16 -23.77
C ASP A 136 4.51 18.87 -23.42
N ILE A 137 3.96 17.71 -23.77
CA ILE A 137 4.62 16.39 -23.63
C ILE A 137 5.25 15.93 -24.96
N LEU A 138 5.46 16.84 -25.93
CA LEU A 138 6.10 16.57 -27.23
C LEU A 138 7.03 17.70 -27.67
#